data_AF-A0A7J6DZ63-F1
#
_entry.id   AF-A0A7J6DZ63-F1
#
_cell.length_a   1.000
_cell.length_b   1.000
_cell.length_c   1.000
_cell.angle_alpha   90.00
_cell.angle_beta   90.00
_cell.angle_gamma   90.00
#
_symmetry.space_group_name_H-M   'P 1'
#
loop_
_entity.id
_entity.type
_entity.pdbx_description
1 polymer ?
#
loop_
_entity_poly.entity_id
_entity_poly.type
_entity_poly.pdbx_seq_one_letter_code
_entity_poly.pdbx_strand_id
1 'polypeptide(L)'
;MSSSGEPSSSVGAIRSPNPKKKDFTHFISLPLGIHHPEFVNKLNKFRKSILEWKNLTGMRIDPSLFTKPRSLHFTVLMLELSNDDDVAKAEKVLQDVSSKLMETLKNRPVSIRLRGLKCMGDTPLNRARVVYAPPVVDSGSEERLLSACHVIIDAFAEAGLVDKDAKDRLNLKRENLDH
;
A
#
# COMPACT_ATOMS: atom_id res chain seq x y z
N MET A 1 25.47 -43.42 45.26
CA MET A 1 25.29 -43.13 43.82
C MET A 1 24.17 -42.12 43.71
N SER A 2 24.53 -40.91 43.27
CA SER A 2 23.67 -39.73 43.22
C SER A 2 22.72 -39.81 42.04
N SER A 3 21.44 -39.46 42.23
CA SER A 3 20.58 -39.03 41.13
C SER A 3 19.61 -37.98 41.65
N SER A 4 19.98 -36.72 41.45
CA SER A 4 19.15 -35.53 41.59
C SER A 4 18.14 -35.48 40.44
N GLY A 5 16.84 -35.55 40.73
CA GLY A 5 15.78 -35.25 39.77
C GLY A 5 15.44 -33.77 39.81
N GLU A 6 15.60 -33.08 38.67
CA GLU A 6 15.09 -31.72 38.48
C GLU A 6 13.57 -31.72 38.26
N PRO A 7 12.82 -30.73 38.77
CA PRO A 7 11.41 -30.58 38.44
C PRO A 7 11.24 -29.91 37.08
N SER A 8 10.53 -30.57 36.16
CA SER A 8 10.16 -29.98 34.87
C SER A 8 9.06 -28.92 35.05
N SER A 9 9.40 -27.63 34.94
CA SER A 9 8.40 -26.56 34.82
C SER A 9 8.00 -26.38 33.36
N SER A 10 6.95 -27.04 32.91
CA SER A 10 6.32 -26.73 31.62
C SER A 10 5.44 -25.49 31.78
N VAL A 11 6.05 -24.30 31.65
CA VAL A 11 5.30 -23.05 31.47
C VAL A 11 4.68 -23.12 30.07
N GLY A 12 3.37 -23.38 30.02
CA GLY A 12 2.61 -23.33 28.77
C GLY A 12 2.70 -21.93 28.17
N ALA A 13 3.23 -21.83 26.95
CA ALA A 13 3.25 -20.58 26.20
C ALA A 13 1.80 -20.09 26.01
N ILE A 14 1.46 -18.96 26.63
CA ILE A 14 0.23 -18.23 26.36
C ILE A 14 0.31 -17.82 24.89
N ARG A 15 -0.46 -18.49 24.02
CA ARG A 15 -0.65 -18.05 22.65
C ARG A 15 -1.28 -16.67 22.69
N SER A 16 -0.53 -15.66 22.30
CA SER A 16 -1.05 -14.31 22.04
C SER A 16 -2.30 -14.45 21.16
N PRO A 17 -3.40 -13.75 21.48
CA PRO A 17 -4.59 -13.79 20.63
C PRO A 17 -4.20 -13.40 19.20
N ASN A 18 -4.63 -14.19 18.22
CA ASN A 18 -4.45 -13.84 16.82
C ASN A 18 -5.02 -12.43 16.62
N PRO A 19 -4.28 -11.50 16.00
CA PRO A 19 -4.78 -10.16 15.75
C PRO A 19 -6.10 -10.27 14.98
N LYS A 20 -7.14 -9.57 15.45
CA LYS A 20 -8.42 -9.50 14.73
C LYS A 20 -8.13 -9.07 13.30
N LYS A 21 -8.61 -9.87 12.35
CA LYS A 21 -8.50 -9.56 10.93
C LYS A 21 -9.41 -8.35 10.67
N LYS A 22 -8.84 -7.23 10.24
CA LYS A 22 -9.61 -6.03 9.89
C LYS A 22 -10.35 -6.25 8.58
N ASP A 23 -11.62 -5.93 8.56
CA ASP A 23 -12.48 -6.05 7.38
C ASP A 23 -12.53 -4.70 6.65
N PHE A 24 -11.42 -4.36 5.97
CA PHE A 24 -11.34 -3.09 5.26
C PHE A 24 -12.38 -3.00 4.14
N THR A 25 -13.19 -1.94 4.18
CA THR A 25 -14.25 -1.66 3.22
C THR A 25 -13.90 -0.52 2.27
N HIS A 26 -13.11 0.43 2.75
CA HIS A 26 -12.76 1.65 2.05
C HIS A 26 -11.26 1.90 2.07
N PHE A 27 -10.80 2.82 1.23
CA PHE A 27 -9.42 3.26 1.22
C PHE A 27 -9.30 4.69 0.69
N ILE A 28 -8.26 5.39 1.16
CA ILE A 28 -7.84 6.66 0.58
C ILE A 28 -6.75 6.39 -0.45
N SER A 29 -6.88 6.96 -1.64
CA SER A 29 -5.93 6.73 -2.72
C SER A 29 -5.58 7.99 -3.51
N LEU A 30 -4.38 7.93 -4.12
CA LEU A 30 -3.94 8.85 -5.15
C LEU A 30 -4.12 8.16 -6.52
N PRO A 31 -5.07 8.59 -7.36
CA PRO A 31 -5.31 7.97 -8.65
C PRO A 31 -4.17 8.26 -9.63
N LEU A 32 -3.65 7.22 -10.29
CA LEU A 32 -2.52 7.33 -11.23
C LEU A 32 -2.97 7.27 -12.69
N GLY A 33 -4.06 6.55 -12.98
CA GLY A 33 -4.51 6.26 -14.34
C GLY A 33 -5.56 7.20 -14.93
N ILE A 34 -6.10 8.14 -14.15
CA ILE A 34 -7.26 8.95 -14.57
C ILE A 34 -6.83 10.14 -15.43
N HIS A 35 -5.80 10.88 -15.00
CA HIS A 35 -5.39 12.14 -15.63
C HIS A 35 -4.09 12.03 -16.46
N HIS A 36 -3.59 10.81 -16.69
CA HIS A 36 -2.30 10.57 -17.34
C HIS A 36 -2.42 9.55 -18.49
N PRO A 37 -2.90 9.95 -19.69
CA PRO A 37 -3.11 9.04 -20.81
C PRO A 37 -1.82 8.38 -21.30
N GLU A 38 -0.70 9.09 -21.28
CA GLU A 38 0.61 8.52 -21.65
C GLU A 38 1.04 7.39 -20.71
N PHE A 39 0.77 7.54 -19.42
CA PHE A 39 1.02 6.52 -18.42
C PHE A 39 0.15 5.28 -18.68
N VAL A 40 -1.14 5.47 -18.94
CA VAL A 40 -2.07 4.40 -19.33
C VAL A 40 -1.60 3.68 -20.60
N ASN A 41 -1.09 4.41 -21.60
CA ASN A 41 -0.54 3.82 -22.82
C ASN A 41 0.69 2.94 -22.52
N LYS A 42 1.61 3.40 -21.66
CA LYS A 42 2.77 2.61 -21.22
C LYS A 42 2.35 1.34 -20.48
N LEU A 43 1.35 1.41 -19.59
CA LEU A 43 0.80 0.24 -18.91
C LEU A 43 0.17 -0.77 -19.90
N ASN A 44 -0.58 -0.28 -20.89
CA ASN A 44 -1.18 -1.14 -21.91
C ASN A 44 -0.13 -1.84 -22.77
N LYS A 45 0.95 -1.14 -23.14
CA LYS A 45 2.09 -1.74 -23.85
C LYS A 45 2.77 -2.82 -23.00
N PHE A 46 3.00 -2.56 -21.71
CA PHE A 46 3.56 -3.54 -20.78
C PHE A 46 2.66 -4.77 -20.61
N ARG A 47 1.34 -4.58 -20.49
CA ARG A 47 0.38 -5.69 -20.47
C ARG A 47 0.48 -6.52 -21.75
N LYS A 48 0.51 -5.87 -22.91
CA LYS A 48 0.61 -6.53 -24.22
C LYS A 48 1.89 -7.37 -24.31
N SER A 49 3.04 -6.83 -23.90
CA SER A 49 4.30 -7.59 -23.95
C SER A 49 4.30 -8.82 -23.05
N ILE A 50 3.67 -8.77 -21.87
CA ILE A 50 3.51 -9.97 -21.02
C ILE A 50 2.62 -11.02 -21.69
N LEU A 51 1.51 -10.60 -22.32
CA LEU A 51 0.60 -11.53 -22.99
C LEU A 51 1.22 -12.17 -24.24
N GLU A 52 2.05 -11.43 -24.98
CA GLU A 52 2.85 -11.98 -26.07
C GLU A 52 3.87 -13.00 -25.55
N TRP A 53 4.59 -12.65 -24.48
CA TRP A 53 5.57 -13.55 -23.86
C TRP A 53 4.92 -14.83 -23.32
N LYS A 54 3.71 -14.71 -22.73
CA LYS A 54 2.87 -15.84 -22.32
C LYS A 54 2.62 -16.81 -23.49
N ASN A 55 2.24 -16.29 -24.66
CA ASN A 55 1.97 -17.12 -25.83
C ASN A 55 3.23 -17.83 -26.36
N LEU A 56 4.39 -17.18 -26.27
CA LEU A 56 5.68 -17.76 -26.70
C LEU A 56 6.21 -18.84 -25.75
N THR A 57 5.96 -18.71 -24.45
CA THR A 57 6.53 -19.61 -23.42
C THR A 57 5.57 -20.68 -22.92
N GLY A 58 4.29 -20.60 -23.29
CA GLY A 58 3.25 -21.48 -22.75
C GLY A 58 2.89 -21.17 -21.28
N MET A 59 3.32 -20.02 -20.74
CA MET A 59 2.95 -19.61 -19.38
C MET A 59 1.43 -19.48 -19.23
N ARG A 60 0.92 -19.86 -18.05
CA ARG A 60 -0.51 -19.76 -17.74
C ARG A 60 -0.80 -18.48 -16.97
N ILE A 61 -0.81 -17.35 -17.68
CA ILE A 61 -1.24 -16.05 -17.14
C ILE A 61 -2.65 -15.76 -17.66
N ASP A 62 -3.59 -15.58 -16.73
CA ASP A 62 -4.94 -15.13 -17.07
C ASP A 62 -4.92 -13.59 -17.31
N PRO A 63 -5.36 -13.11 -18.49
CA PRO A 63 -5.46 -11.68 -18.78
C PRO A 63 -6.34 -10.88 -17.80
N SER A 64 -7.19 -11.53 -17.01
CA SER A 64 -8.03 -10.94 -15.96
C SER A 64 -7.22 -10.49 -14.74
N LEU A 65 -6.01 -11.03 -14.54
CA LEU A 65 -5.11 -10.67 -13.42
C LEU A 65 -4.56 -9.24 -13.53
N PHE A 66 -4.63 -8.63 -14.71
CA PHE A 66 -4.18 -7.27 -14.91
C PHE A 66 -5.23 -6.27 -14.39
N THR A 67 -4.82 -5.41 -13.47
CA THR A 67 -5.62 -4.27 -13.04
C THR A 67 -5.98 -3.39 -14.25
N LYS A 68 -7.21 -2.88 -14.29
CA LYS A 68 -7.63 -1.91 -15.31
C LYS A 68 -6.73 -0.67 -15.16
N PRO A 69 -6.11 -0.15 -16.24
CA PRO A 69 -5.16 0.96 -16.12
C PRO A 69 -5.73 2.19 -15.40
N ARG A 70 -7.01 2.50 -15.64
CA ARG A 70 -7.71 3.63 -15.00
C ARG A 70 -8.02 3.42 -13.51
N SER A 71 -7.99 2.19 -13.02
CA SER A 71 -8.17 1.89 -11.59
C SER A 71 -6.84 1.78 -10.85
N LEU A 72 -5.70 2.02 -11.52
CA LEU A 72 -4.41 2.02 -10.85
C LEU A 72 -4.30 3.24 -9.94
N HIS A 73 -3.98 2.99 -8.68
CA HIS A 73 -3.90 3.99 -7.65
C HIS A 73 -2.78 3.64 -6.66
N PHE A 74 -2.26 4.65 -5.98
CA PHE A 74 -1.42 4.49 -4.81
C PHE A 74 -2.32 4.59 -3.56
N THR A 75 -2.42 3.50 -2.80
CA THR A 75 -3.20 3.47 -1.57
C THR A 75 -2.43 4.16 -0.44
N VAL A 76 -3.03 5.19 0.15
CA VAL A 76 -2.47 5.93 1.29
C VAL A 76 -2.92 5.32 2.61
N LEU A 77 -4.20 4.94 2.70
CA LEU A 77 -4.81 4.47 3.93
C LEU A 77 -5.91 3.44 3.65
N MET A 78 -5.98 2.38 4.45
CA MET A 78 -7.06 1.38 4.43
C MET A 78 -7.99 1.64 5.61
N LEU A 79 -9.29 1.64 5.37
CA LEU A 79 -10.33 2.05 6.32
C LEU A 79 -11.36 0.95 6.55
N GLU A 80 -11.82 0.83 7.78
CA GLU A 80 -12.96 0.01 8.19
C GLU A 80 -14.09 0.97 8.55
N LEU A 81 -14.90 1.31 7.55
CA LEU A 81 -16.08 2.16 7.73
C LEU A 81 -17.30 1.24 7.68
N SER A 82 -18.04 1.14 8.78
CA SER A 82 -19.10 0.13 8.95
C SER A 82 -20.51 0.68 8.68
N ASN A 83 -20.66 2.00 8.62
CA ASN A 83 -21.94 2.68 8.43
C ASN A 83 -21.75 4.02 7.70
N ASP A 84 -22.86 4.65 7.32
CA ASP A 84 -22.86 5.91 6.58
C ASP A 84 -22.32 7.09 7.40
N ASP A 85 -22.44 7.05 8.73
CA ASP A 85 -21.87 8.09 9.61
C ASP A 85 -20.33 8.07 9.57
N ASP A 86 -19.73 6.88 9.55
CA ASP A 86 -18.27 6.72 9.40
C ASP A 86 -17.80 7.21 8.02
N VAL A 87 -18.59 6.98 6.97
CA VAL A 87 -18.31 7.48 5.62
C VAL A 87 -18.40 9.01 5.58
N ALA A 88 -19.48 9.59 6.12
CA ALA A 88 -19.65 11.04 6.19
C ALA A 88 -18.54 11.71 7.03
N LYS A 89 -18.12 11.06 8.12
CA LYS A 89 -17.00 11.52 8.94
C LYS A 89 -15.68 11.45 8.19
N ALA A 90 -15.40 10.36 7.46
CA ALA A 90 -14.21 10.24 6.63
C ALA A 90 -14.16 11.31 5.53
N GLU A 91 -15.30 11.58 4.88
CA GLU A 91 -15.43 12.64 3.90
C GLU A 91 -15.12 14.02 4.51
N LYS A 92 -15.72 14.33 5.67
CA LYS A 92 -15.46 15.58 6.39
C LYS A 92 -13.98 15.74 6.74
N VAL A 93 -13.33 14.69 7.23
CA VAL A 93 -11.89 14.73 7.55
C VAL A 93 -11.04 15.05 6.30
N LEU A 94 -11.35 14.46 5.14
CA LEU A 94 -10.66 14.77 3.89
C LEU A 94 -10.87 16.22 3.45
N GLN A 95 -12.09 16.74 3.59
CA GLN A 95 -12.41 18.12 3.26
C GLN A 95 -11.64 19.09 4.18
N ASP A 96 -11.66 18.84 5.49
CA ASP A 96 -11.02 19.68 6.50
C ASP A 96 -9.48 19.70 6.36
N VAL A 97 -8.86 18.58 5.99
CA VAL A 97 -7.40 18.48 5.85
C VAL A 97 -6.87 19.04 4.52
N SER A 98 -7.76 19.35 3.56
CA SER A 98 -7.39 19.73 2.19
C SER A 98 -6.42 20.93 2.13
N SER A 99 -6.69 22.01 2.87
CA SER A 99 -5.82 23.20 2.88
C SER A 99 -4.42 22.90 3.39
N LYS A 100 -4.32 22.17 4.52
CA LYS A 100 -3.04 21.75 5.11
C LYS A 100 -2.28 20.77 4.20
N LEU A 101 -3.01 19.89 3.51
CA LEU A 101 -2.45 18.98 2.52
C LEU A 101 -1.83 19.76 1.36
N MET A 102 -2.55 20.75 0.82
CA MET A 102 -2.06 21.59 -0.28
C MET A 102 -0.83 22.43 0.12
N GLU A 103 -0.83 22.98 1.34
CA GLU A 103 0.34 23.67 1.91
C GLU A 103 1.54 22.72 2.06
N THR A 104 1.32 21.51 2.58
CA THR A 104 2.35 20.47 2.72
C THR A 104 2.93 20.07 1.36
N LEU A 105 2.09 20.02 0.34
CA LEU A 105 2.48 19.81 -1.05
C LEU A 105 3.14 21.06 -1.67
N LYS A 106 3.25 22.17 -0.95
CA LYS A 106 3.79 23.46 -1.43
C LYS A 106 3.05 23.98 -2.67
N ASN A 107 1.75 23.72 -2.76
CA ASN A 107 0.87 24.08 -3.87
C ASN A 107 1.42 23.71 -5.26
N ARG A 108 2.21 22.63 -5.34
CA ARG A 108 2.84 22.19 -6.59
C ARG A 108 2.72 20.68 -6.75
N PRO A 109 2.75 20.14 -7.99
CA PRO A 109 2.66 18.71 -8.20
C PRO A 109 3.81 17.92 -7.54
N VAL A 110 3.57 16.64 -7.32
CA VAL A 110 4.59 15.63 -6.99
C VAL A 110 4.70 14.71 -8.20
N SER A 111 5.92 14.57 -8.73
CA SER A 111 6.19 13.60 -9.79
C SER A 111 6.68 12.30 -9.19
N ILE A 112 6.07 11.20 -9.58
CA ILE A 112 6.51 9.85 -9.24
C ILE A 112 6.81 9.07 -10.51
N ARG A 113 7.78 8.17 -10.45
CA ARG A 113 8.04 7.17 -11.49
C ARG A 113 7.74 5.80 -10.92
N LEU A 114 7.09 4.95 -11.70
CA LEU A 114 6.99 3.53 -11.35
C LEU A 114 8.15 2.79 -12.00
N ARG A 115 8.98 2.11 -11.21
CA ARG A 115 10.17 1.41 -11.72
C ARG A 115 10.26 -0.02 -11.19
N GLY A 116 10.49 -0.95 -12.09
CA GLY A 116 10.62 -2.37 -11.74
C GLY A 116 9.30 -2.99 -11.26
N LEU A 117 9.41 -4.21 -10.73
CA LEU A 117 8.29 -4.98 -10.18
C LEU A 117 8.73 -5.63 -8.88
N LYS A 118 7.84 -5.67 -7.90
CA LYS A 118 8.01 -6.35 -6.61
C LYS A 118 6.80 -7.24 -6.35
N CYS A 119 6.99 -8.25 -5.51
CA CYS A 119 5.91 -9.11 -5.03
C CYS A 119 5.46 -8.65 -3.64
N MET A 120 4.16 -8.69 -3.37
CA MET A 120 3.62 -8.37 -2.06
C MET A 120 3.81 -9.54 -1.10
N GLY A 121 4.32 -9.23 0.10
CA GLY A 121 4.58 -10.19 1.17
C GLY A 121 5.85 -11.00 0.97
N ASP A 122 6.26 -11.72 2.02
CA ASP A 122 7.53 -12.45 2.06
C ASP A 122 7.44 -13.85 1.42
N THR A 123 6.60 -14.00 0.40
CA THR A 123 6.44 -15.28 -0.30
C THR A 123 7.47 -15.43 -1.41
N PRO A 124 8.03 -16.64 -1.62
CA PRO A 124 8.87 -16.92 -2.78
C PRO A 124 8.15 -16.55 -4.08
N LEU A 125 8.91 -16.14 -5.11
CA LEU A 125 8.36 -15.64 -6.38
C LEU A 125 7.33 -16.59 -7.02
N ASN A 126 7.54 -17.90 -6.90
CA ASN A 126 6.63 -18.91 -7.44
C ASN A 126 5.28 -19.04 -6.69
N ARG A 127 5.08 -18.29 -5.60
CA ARG A 127 3.86 -18.24 -4.79
C ARG A 127 3.32 -16.81 -4.62
N ALA A 128 3.91 -15.84 -5.29
CA ALA A 128 3.48 -14.45 -5.23
C ALA A 128 2.03 -14.32 -5.72
N ARG A 129 1.18 -13.69 -4.92
CA ARG A 129 -0.23 -13.46 -5.26
C ARG A 129 -0.49 -12.09 -5.85
N VAL A 130 0.36 -11.12 -5.54
CA VAL A 130 0.24 -9.74 -6.00
C VAL A 130 1.62 -9.26 -6.44
N VAL A 131 1.69 -8.73 -7.66
CA VAL A 131 2.85 -8.04 -8.20
C VAL A 131 2.50 -6.56 -8.33
N TYR A 132 3.40 -5.68 -7.90
CA TYR A 132 3.20 -4.24 -7.96
C TYR A 132 4.46 -3.54 -8.45
N ALA A 133 4.30 -2.34 -9.01
CA ALA A 133 5.41 -1.48 -9.38
C ALA A 133 5.65 -0.47 -8.24
N PRO A 134 6.81 -0.47 -7.58
CA PRO A 134 7.08 0.48 -6.51
C PRO A 134 7.20 1.91 -7.08
N PRO A 135 6.67 2.91 -6.36
CA PRO A 135 6.92 4.31 -6.70
C PRO A 135 8.36 4.68 -6.33
N VAL A 136 9.04 5.33 -7.26
CA VAL A 136 10.32 6.02 -7.09
C VAL A 136 10.01 7.51 -7.22
N VAL A 137 10.37 8.27 -6.21
CA VAL A 137 10.10 9.71 -6.17
C VAL A 137 11.42 10.45 -6.34
N ASP A 138 11.42 11.54 -7.10
CA ASP A 138 12.61 12.37 -7.24
C ASP A 138 13.07 12.92 -5.88
N SER A 139 14.39 13.08 -5.72
CA SER A 139 14.99 13.65 -4.52
C SER A 139 14.29 14.96 -4.13
N GLY A 140 13.82 15.05 -2.88
CA GLY A 140 13.06 16.19 -2.34
C GLY A 140 11.54 16.19 -2.64
N SER A 141 11.06 15.41 -3.61
CA SER A 141 9.63 15.16 -3.80
C SER A 141 9.12 14.00 -2.94
N GLU A 142 10.00 13.07 -2.56
CA GLU A 142 9.69 11.94 -1.67
C GLU A 142 9.20 12.42 -0.31
N GLU A 143 9.97 13.31 0.32
CA GLU A 143 9.64 13.89 1.62
C GLU A 143 8.30 14.64 1.58
N ARG A 144 8.02 15.37 0.49
CA ARG A 144 6.73 16.05 0.30
C ARG A 144 5.58 15.05 0.20
N LEU A 145 5.75 13.97 -0.57
CA LEU A 145 4.71 12.94 -0.73
C LEU A 145 4.47 12.20 0.60
N LEU A 146 5.53 11.81 1.29
CA LEU A 146 5.46 11.18 2.60
C LEU A 146 4.78 12.10 3.62
N SER A 147 5.16 13.37 3.66
CA SER A 147 4.55 14.36 4.55
C SER A 147 3.06 14.53 4.25
N ALA A 148 2.69 14.62 2.97
CA ALA A 148 1.29 14.68 2.56
C ALA A 148 0.50 13.43 2.99
N CYS A 149 1.08 12.23 2.85
CA CYS A 149 0.47 10.99 3.33
C CYS A 149 0.32 10.99 4.85
N HIS A 150 1.33 11.44 5.60
CA HIS A 150 1.26 11.54 7.06
C HIS A 150 0.19 12.53 7.51
N VAL A 151 0.04 13.68 6.83
CA VAL A 151 -1.05 14.64 7.13
C VAL A 151 -2.42 13.97 7.02
N ILE A 152 -2.65 13.15 6.00
CA ILE A 152 -3.91 12.39 5.86
C ILE A 152 -4.05 11.36 6.98
N ILE A 153 -3.00 10.55 7.22
CA ILE A 153 -3.05 9.46 8.21
C ILE A 153 -3.28 10.02 9.62
N ASP A 154 -2.61 11.11 9.99
CA ASP A 154 -2.77 11.76 11.28
C ASP A 154 -4.18 12.29 11.49
N ALA A 155 -4.73 12.98 10.49
CA ALA A 155 -6.10 13.50 10.58
C ALA A 155 -7.14 12.38 10.77
N PHE A 156 -6.96 11.25 10.08
CA PHE A 156 -7.83 10.09 10.25
C PHE A 156 -7.63 9.38 11.60
N ALA A 157 -6.41 9.33 12.12
CA ALA A 157 -6.12 8.77 13.45
C ALA A 157 -6.70 9.65 14.56
N GLU A 158 -6.56 10.98 14.45
CA GLU A 158 -7.16 11.96 15.37
C GLU A 158 -8.69 11.90 15.36
N ALA A 159 -9.28 11.65 14.19
CA ALA A 159 -10.72 11.41 14.05
C ALA A 159 -11.16 10.04 14.60
N GLY A 160 -10.24 9.15 14.97
CA GLY A 160 -10.56 7.80 15.45
C GLY A 160 -11.07 6.85 14.36
N LEU A 161 -10.77 7.13 13.10
CA LEU A 161 -11.15 6.28 11.95
C LEU A 161 -10.07 5.23 11.62
N VAL A 162 -8.86 5.38 12.17
CA VAL A 162 -7.76 4.42 12.07
C VAL A 162 -6.94 4.40 13.35
N ASP A 163 -6.20 3.31 13.54
CA ASP A 163 -5.24 3.18 14.62
C ASP A 163 -3.99 4.05 14.39
N LYS A 164 -3.31 4.41 15.48
CA LYS A 164 -2.11 5.26 15.45
C LYS A 164 -0.92 4.62 14.72
N ASP A 165 -0.91 3.30 14.58
CA ASP A 165 0.11 2.54 13.85
C ASP A 165 -0.12 2.52 12.33
N ALA A 166 -1.18 3.17 11.82
CA ALA A 166 -1.49 3.19 10.40
C ALA A 166 -0.35 3.73 9.52
N LYS A 167 0.53 4.57 10.07
CA LYS A 167 1.74 5.06 9.39
C LYS A 167 2.71 3.94 9.00
N ASP A 168 2.84 2.92 9.83
CA ASP A 168 3.78 1.81 9.62
C ASP A 168 3.40 0.95 8.41
N ARG A 169 2.14 1.08 7.96
CA ARG A 169 1.59 0.34 6.82
C ARG A 169 1.73 1.10 5.49
N LEU A 170 2.28 2.31 5.51
CA LEU A 170 2.50 3.11 4.31
C LEU A 170 3.67 2.54 3.50
N ASN A 171 3.39 2.00 2.32
CA ASN A 171 4.39 1.36 1.46
C ASN A 171 5.17 2.36 0.59
N LEU A 172 5.78 3.37 1.21
CA LEU A 172 6.77 4.27 0.59
C LEU A 172 8.14 3.90 1.14
N LYS A 173 8.86 3.01 0.44
CA LYS A 173 10.24 2.67 0.80
C LYS A 173 11.20 3.57 0.02
N ARG A 174 12.18 4.16 0.72
CA ARG A 174 13.39 4.70 0.08
C ARG A 174 14.00 3.60 -0.79
N GLU A 175 14.34 3.91 -2.04
CA GLU A 175 15.37 3.12 -2.71
C GLU A 175 16.66 3.37 -1.91
N ASN A 176 17.10 2.40 -1.12
CA ASN A 176 18.55 2.27 -0.95
C ASN A 176 19.05 1.98 -2.36
N LEU A 177 19.75 2.95 -2.93
CA LEU A 177 20.59 2.75 -4.09
C LEU A 177 21.69 1.79 -3.66
N ASP A 178 21.38 0.49 -3.64
CA ASP A 178 22.44 -0.52 -3.65
C ASP A 178 23.08 -0.40 -5.04
N HIS A 179 24.31 0.12 -5.02
CA HIS A 179 25.20 0.30 -6.16
C HIS A 179 25.57 -1.03 -6.81
#